data_AF-A0A6A6I444-F1
#
_entry.id   AF-A0A6A6I444-F1
#
_cell.length_a   1.000
_cell.length_b   1.000
_cell.length_c   1.000
_cell.angle_alpha   90.00
_cell.angle_beta   90.00
_cell.angle_gamma   90.00
#
_symmetry.space_group_name_H-M   'P 1'
#
loop_
_entity.id
_entity.type
_entity.pdbx_description
1 polymer ?
#
loop_
_entity_poly.entity_id
_entity_poly.type
_entity_poly.pdbx_seq_one_letter_code
_entity_poly.pdbx_strand_id
1 'polypeptide(L)'
;NEAQPALEHLAGSSAARERALRRFDRDEPPPYVSSTEEDPEEGYERLALQAAGAIMPDEMNRLLNEPLDDAERDRVALGLASSGRQRAYHPGERYDKELELEKYRIETWASRSANDETKDYLRQLGSAKKGRAGRERVNIIARRNIRRRWQKLGVWNPAWGIPGRADNPDLSDETYDWKWRWQQDVPDAGWLPKTHKIAQNPDHPVTRVVQLREGVRRGEHSPVQPRSCLGEDASISQAESFITSRPWFMFRVELREEGQRLERVSAQIRRHYDLSAPTIVKGRWKDRGDWQAGWQKSTGDELIGWKWRHESPSPEPEDLSGLNNLATFEFSPSEADALEAIPPPTPTPP
;
A
#
# COMPACT_ATOMS: atom_id res chain seq x y z
N ASN A 1 -2.51 19.28 -53.21
CA ASN A 1 -2.98 19.97 -54.44
C ASN A 1 -4.30 19.37 -54.94
N GLU A 2 -5.33 19.33 -54.10
CA GLU A 2 -6.68 18.82 -54.47
C GLU A 2 -7.77 19.91 -54.36
N ALA A 3 -7.40 21.14 -53.98
CA ALA A 3 -8.35 22.24 -53.83
C ALA A 3 -8.73 22.92 -55.16
N GLN A 4 -7.93 22.73 -56.21
CA GLN A 4 -8.11 23.40 -57.51
C GLN A 4 -9.28 22.82 -58.35
N PRO A 5 -9.45 21.49 -58.45
CA PRO A 5 -10.57 20.90 -59.21
C PRO A 5 -11.94 21.22 -58.60
N ALA A 6 -12.02 21.33 -57.28
CA ALA A 6 -13.25 21.65 -56.57
C ALA A 6 -13.72 23.10 -56.84
N LEU A 7 -12.80 24.04 -57.04
CA LEU A 7 -13.11 25.44 -57.33
C LEU A 7 -13.57 25.65 -58.79
N GLU A 8 -13.00 24.90 -59.74
CA GLU A 8 -13.42 24.94 -61.15
C GLU A 8 -14.84 24.36 -61.33
N HIS A 9 -15.19 23.32 -60.57
CA HIS A 9 -16.53 22.73 -60.60
C HIS A 9 -17.62 23.65 -60.03
N LEU A 10 -17.26 24.56 -59.11
CA LEU A 10 -18.15 25.60 -58.58
C LEU A 10 -18.31 26.78 -59.55
N ALA A 11 -17.28 27.10 -60.34
CA ALA A 11 -17.33 28.18 -61.34
C ALA A 11 -18.20 27.82 -62.57
N GLY A 12 -18.27 26.54 -62.95
CA GLY A 12 -19.04 26.07 -64.11
C GLY A 12 -20.54 25.81 -63.86
N SER A 13 -21.01 25.95 -62.63
CA SER A 13 -22.37 25.55 -62.23
C SER A 13 -23.21 26.76 -61.82
N SER A 14 -23.99 27.32 -62.76
CA SER A 14 -24.88 28.46 -62.46
C SER A 14 -25.91 28.10 -61.37
N ALA A 15 -26.36 26.84 -61.33
CA ALA A 15 -27.29 26.33 -60.33
C ALA A 15 -26.69 26.23 -58.92
N ALA A 16 -25.38 25.95 -58.79
CA ALA A 16 -24.71 25.98 -57.48
C ALA A 16 -24.48 27.42 -57.00
N ARG A 17 -24.17 28.34 -57.92
CA ARG A 17 -24.00 29.76 -57.62
C ARG A 17 -25.31 30.43 -57.18
N GLU A 18 -26.42 30.16 -57.85
CA GLU A 18 -27.75 30.64 -57.42
C GLU A 18 -28.20 30.05 -56.08
N ARG A 19 -27.92 28.76 -55.84
CA ARG A 19 -28.25 28.11 -54.56
C ARG A 19 -27.42 28.67 -53.39
N ALA A 20 -26.17 29.06 -53.63
CA ALA A 20 -25.32 29.69 -52.62
C ALA A 20 -25.75 31.13 -52.31
N LEU A 21 -26.18 31.91 -53.31
CA LEU A 21 -26.67 33.28 -53.11
C LEU A 21 -28.01 33.32 -52.35
N ARG A 22 -28.94 32.39 -52.63
CA ARG A 22 -30.21 32.28 -51.89
C ARG A 22 -30.07 31.96 -50.40
N ARG A 23 -28.90 31.49 -49.95
CA ARG A 23 -28.64 31.23 -48.53
C ARG A 23 -28.40 32.49 -47.71
N PHE A 24 -28.04 33.61 -48.35
CA PHE A 24 -27.74 34.87 -47.68
C PHE A 24 -28.88 35.91 -47.77
N ASP A 25 -29.89 35.70 -48.62
CA ASP A 25 -31.08 36.56 -48.75
C ASP A 25 -32.28 36.10 -47.89
N ARG A 26 -32.08 35.15 -46.97
CA ARG A 26 -33.12 34.72 -46.00
C ARG A 26 -32.86 35.38 -44.65
N ASP A 27 -33.74 36.29 -44.26
CA ASP A 27 -33.72 37.00 -42.97
C ASP A 27 -34.12 36.15 -41.76
N GLU A 28 -34.49 34.87 -41.94
CA GLU A 28 -34.75 33.95 -40.84
C GLU A 28 -33.69 32.85 -40.80
N PRO A 29 -32.88 32.76 -39.71
CA PRO A 29 -31.99 31.62 -39.52
C PRO A 29 -32.83 30.34 -39.40
N PRO A 30 -32.34 29.20 -39.92
CA PRO A 30 -33.03 27.93 -39.73
C PRO A 30 -33.21 27.68 -38.22
N PRO A 31 -34.35 27.09 -37.80
CA PRO A 31 -34.61 26.81 -36.40
C PRO A 31 -33.43 26.01 -35.82
N TYR A 32 -32.93 26.46 -34.68
CA TYR A 32 -31.83 25.83 -33.95
C TYR A 32 -32.30 24.44 -33.49
N VAL A 33 -32.05 23.43 -34.32
CA VAL A 33 -32.19 22.04 -33.91
C VAL A 33 -30.96 21.79 -33.06
N SER A 34 -31.15 21.67 -31.74
CA SER A 34 -30.10 21.22 -30.83
C SER A 34 -29.63 19.86 -31.33
N SER A 35 -28.49 19.83 -32.03
CA SER A 35 -27.77 18.61 -32.34
C SER A 35 -27.42 17.95 -31.02
N THR A 36 -28.23 17.00 -30.58
CA THR A 36 -27.72 15.85 -29.84
C THR A 36 -26.90 15.02 -30.82
N GLU A 37 -25.75 15.57 -31.24
CA GLU A 37 -24.65 14.71 -31.66
C GLU A 37 -24.28 13.97 -30.39
N GLU A 38 -24.74 12.71 -30.30
CA GLU A 38 -24.24 11.74 -29.33
C GLU A 38 -22.72 11.88 -29.30
N ASP A 39 -22.19 12.17 -28.11
CA ASP A 39 -20.76 12.31 -27.90
C ASP A 39 -20.10 11.06 -28.49
N PRO A 40 -19.21 11.18 -29.48
CA PRO A 40 -18.58 10.01 -30.09
C PRO A 40 -17.91 9.11 -29.04
N GLU A 41 -17.53 9.63 -27.87
CA GLU A 41 -17.06 8.83 -26.74
C GLU A 41 -18.10 7.81 -26.23
N GLU A 42 -19.40 8.16 -26.14
CA GLU A 42 -20.45 7.23 -25.71
C GLU A 42 -20.66 6.08 -26.70
N GLY A 43 -20.54 6.35 -28.00
CA GLY A 43 -20.60 5.34 -29.06
C GLY A 43 -19.43 4.37 -29.03
N TYR A 44 -18.21 4.87 -28.77
CA TYR A 44 -17.02 4.04 -28.60
C TYR A 44 -17.07 3.20 -27.33
N GLU A 45 -17.59 3.73 -26.22
CA GLU A 45 -17.77 2.96 -24.98
C GLU A 45 -18.81 1.84 -25.15
N ARG A 46 -19.91 2.09 -25.85
CA ARG A 46 -20.93 1.07 -26.14
C ARG A 46 -20.43 -0.05 -27.05
N LEU A 47 -19.67 0.30 -28.09
CA LEU A 47 -19.04 -0.68 -28.98
C LEU A 47 -17.92 -1.46 -28.26
N ALA A 48 -17.15 -0.79 -27.40
CA ALA A 48 -16.15 -1.43 -26.55
C ALA A 48 -16.78 -2.35 -25.50
N LEU A 49 -17.97 -2.02 -24.97
CA LEU A 49 -18.75 -2.88 -24.07
C LEU A 49 -19.31 -4.10 -24.79
N GLN A 50 -19.78 -3.96 -26.04
CA GLN A 50 -20.18 -5.10 -26.87
C GLN A 50 -18.99 -6.02 -27.20
N ALA A 51 -17.81 -5.44 -27.47
CA ALA A 51 -16.58 -6.20 -27.69
C ALA A 51 -16.02 -6.81 -26.38
N ALA A 52 -16.16 -6.14 -25.24
CA ALA A 52 -15.80 -6.68 -23.92
C ALA A 52 -16.73 -7.81 -23.49
N GLY A 53 -18.02 -7.73 -23.83
CA GLY A 53 -18.98 -8.83 -23.72
C GLY A 53 -18.69 -10.01 -24.68
N ALA A 54 -17.77 -9.85 -25.63
CA ALA A 54 -17.33 -10.92 -26.53
C ALA A 54 -16.17 -11.75 -25.97
N ILE A 55 -15.41 -11.26 -24.97
CA ILE A 55 -14.55 -12.16 -24.18
C ILE A 55 -15.48 -12.93 -23.26
N MET A 56 -15.76 -14.18 -23.64
CA MET A 56 -16.56 -15.08 -22.83
C MET A 56 -15.90 -15.21 -21.46
N PRO A 57 -16.67 -15.26 -20.34
CA PRO A 57 -16.13 -15.48 -19.01
C PRO A 57 -15.12 -16.63 -18.93
N ASP A 58 -15.29 -17.65 -19.77
CA ASP A 58 -14.37 -18.79 -19.90
C ASP A 58 -12.99 -18.43 -20.46
N GLU A 59 -12.91 -17.53 -21.44
CA GLU A 59 -11.64 -17.06 -22.00
C GLU A 59 -10.92 -16.17 -21.00
N MET A 60 -11.64 -15.27 -20.33
CA MET A 60 -11.08 -14.48 -19.22
C MET A 60 -10.53 -15.40 -18.13
N ASN A 61 -11.30 -16.40 -17.71
CA ASN A 61 -10.86 -17.36 -16.70
C ASN A 61 -9.63 -18.14 -17.18
N ARG A 62 -9.56 -18.53 -18.46
CA ARG A 62 -8.37 -19.18 -19.04
C ARG A 62 -7.13 -18.31 -18.89
N LEU A 63 -7.20 -17.05 -19.35
CA LEU A 63 -6.08 -16.10 -19.28
C LEU A 63 -5.62 -15.84 -17.84
N LEU A 64 -6.57 -15.69 -16.92
CA LEU A 64 -6.25 -15.43 -15.51
C LEU A 64 -5.67 -16.67 -14.81
N ASN A 65 -6.04 -17.89 -15.22
CA ASN A 65 -5.61 -19.12 -14.56
C ASN A 65 -4.21 -19.59 -14.97
N GLU A 66 -3.67 -19.09 -16.08
CA GLU A 66 -2.31 -19.40 -16.50
C GLU A 66 -1.27 -18.96 -15.44
N PRO A 67 -0.23 -19.77 -15.17
CA PRO A 67 0.90 -19.35 -14.34
C PRO A 67 1.55 -18.07 -14.88
N LEU A 68 2.27 -17.34 -14.02
CA LEU A 68 3.05 -16.17 -14.47
C LEU A 68 4.22 -16.61 -15.34
N ASP A 69 4.47 -15.90 -16.43
CA ASP A 69 5.69 -16.05 -17.22
C ASP A 69 6.89 -15.34 -16.55
N ASP A 70 8.09 -15.49 -17.11
CA ASP A 70 9.32 -14.93 -16.57
C ASP A 70 9.28 -13.39 -16.47
N ALA A 71 8.76 -12.73 -17.50
CA ALA A 71 8.69 -11.27 -17.54
C ALA A 71 7.67 -10.73 -16.54
N GLU A 72 6.54 -11.41 -16.37
CA GLU A 72 5.53 -11.11 -15.36
C GLU A 72 6.08 -11.33 -13.94
N ARG A 73 6.84 -12.41 -13.72
CA ARG A 73 7.53 -12.64 -12.44
C ARG A 73 8.53 -11.53 -12.12
N ASP A 74 9.30 -11.08 -13.10
CA ASP A 74 10.22 -9.95 -12.94
C ASP A 74 9.47 -8.66 -12.58
N ARG A 75 8.31 -8.39 -13.21
CA ARG A 75 7.45 -7.25 -12.85
C ARG A 75 6.88 -7.37 -11.45
N VAL A 76 6.47 -8.58 -11.02
CA VAL A 76 5.99 -8.82 -9.65
C VAL A 76 7.11 -8.58 -8.64
N ALA A 77 8.31 -9.14 -8.87
CA ALA A 77 9.47 -8.93 -8.00
C ALA A 77 9.86 -7.44 -7.94
N LEU A 78 9.89 -6.77 -9.09
CA LEU A 78 10.11 -5.33 -9.18
C LEU A 78 9.04 -4.54 -8.41
N GLY A 79 7.76 -4.88 -8.55
CA GLY A 79 6.65 -4.20 -7.87
C GLY A 79 6.65 -4.40 -6.35
N LEU A 80 7.17 -5.54 -5.87
CA LEU A 80 7.36 -5.83 -4.45
C LEU A 80 8.60 -5.13 -3.86
N ALA A 81 9.60 -4.83 -4.68
CA ALA A 81 10.88 -4.26 -4.25
C ALA A 81 11.05 -2.75 -4.55
N SER A 82 10.29 -2.20 -5.49
CA SER A 82 10.49 -0.83 -5.97
C SER A 82 10.23 0.24 -4.92
N SER A 83 10.99 1.32 -5.06
CA SER A 83 10.93 2.54 -4.25
C SER A 83 9.54 3.18 -4.31
N GLY A 84 8.87 3.20 -3.16
CA GLY A 84 7.57 3.81 -2.93
C GLY A 84 7.08 3.40 -1.54
N ARG A 85 5.84 3.76 -1.18
CA ARG A 85 5.23 3.40 0.12
C ARG A 85 4.86 1.91 0.26
N GLN A 86 5.42 1.02 -0.57
CA GLN A 86 4.99 -0.39 -0.70
C GLN A 86 6.09 -1.47 -0.88
N ARG A 87 7.35 -1.23 -0.50
CA ARG A 87 8.38 -2.26 -0.38
C ARG A 87 7.97 -3.35 0.60
N ALA A 88 7.72 -4.56 0.08
CA ALA A 88 7.27 -5.67 0.91
C ALA A 88 8.34 -6.06 1.94
N TYR A 89 9.61 -6.17 1.56
CA TYR A 89 10.64 -6.67 2.48
C TYR A 89 11.29 -5.57 3.36
N HIS A 90 10.75 -4.35 3.40
CA HIS A 90 11.41 -3.23 4.08
C HIS A 90 10.95 -3.06 5.54
N PRO A 91 11.86 -3.03 6.53
CA PRO A 91 11.47 -2.90 7.93
C PRO A 91 10.82 -1.55 8.23
N GLY A 92 11.38 -0.44 7.72
CA GLY A 92 10.84 0.90 7.96
C GLY A 92 9.40 1.07 7.52
N GLU A 93 9.03 0.53 6.35
CA GLU A 93 7.66 0.65 5.88
C GLU A 93 6.70 -0.23 6.68
N ARG A 94 7.15 -1.42 7.08
CA ARG A 94 6.36 -2.26 7.97
C ARG A 94 6.15 -1.55 9.31
N TYR A 95 7.18 -0.89 9.83
CA TYR A 95 7.14 -0.10 11.05
C TYR A 95 6.17 1.07 10.92
N ASP A 96 6.25 1.86 9.85
CA ASP A 96 5.40 3.04 9.63
C ASP A 96 3.90 2.67 9.63
N LYS A 97 3.54 1.55 8.99
CA LYS A 97 2.15 1.06 8.98
C LYS A 97 1.67 0.63 10.36
N GLU A 98 2.54 0.04 11.18
CA GLU A 98 2.22 -0.31 12.57
C GLU A 98 2.19 0.92 13.46
N LEU A 99 3.07 1.88 13.23
CA LEU A 99 3.17 3.13 13.96
C LEU A 99 1.87 3.92 13.84
N GLU A 100 1.37 4.14 12.62
CA GLU A 100 0.09 4.84 12.42
C GLU A 100 -1.08 4.14 13.12
N LEU A 101 -1.06 2.81 13.16
CA LEU A 101 -2.09 2.06 13.87
C LEU A 101 -1.99 2.13 15.39
N GLU A 102 -0.77 2.06 15.91
CA GLU A 102 -0.54 2.15 17.35
C GLU A 102 -0.89 3.55 17.85
N LYS A 103 -0.57 4.62 17.09
CA LYS A 103 -1.01 5.99 17.40
C LYS A 103 -2.54 6.08 17.48
N TYR A 104 -3.24 5.60 16.45
CA TYR A 104 -4.69 5.61 16.42
C TYR A 104 -5.29 4.83 17.61
N ARG A 105 -4.69 3.71 17.98
CA ARG A 105 -5.10 2.90 19.14
C ARG A 105 -4.90 3.66 20.45
N ILE A 106 -3.76 4.32 20.63
CA ILE A 106 -3.46 5.16 21.80
C ILE A 106 -4.44 6.33 21.89
N GLU A 107 -4.67 7.05 20.79
CA GLU A 107 -5.59 8.19 20.75
C GLU A 107 -7.04 7.78 21.02
N THR A 108 -7.49 6.68 20.42
CA THR A 108 -8.83 6.12 20.66
C THR A 108 -9.00 5.71 22.12
N TRP A 109 -8.02 5.01 22.69
CA TRP A 109 -8.04 4.64 24.10
C TRP A 109 -8.05 5.89 24.99
N ALA A 110 -7.19 6.87 24.71
CA ALA A 110 -7.09 8.09 25.50
C ALA A 110 -8.42 8.87 25.50
N SER A 111 -9.11 8.94 24.37
CA SER A 111 -10.41 9.60 24.29
C SER A 111 -11.52 8.92 25.11
N ARG A 112 -11.45 7.58 25.28
CA ARG A 112 -12.52 6.77 25.88
C ARG A 112 -12.28 6.38 27.33
N SER A 113 -11.02 6.23 27.73
CA SER A 113 -10.66 5.49 28.95
C SER A 113 -9.55 6.14 29.79
N ALA A 114 -8.83 7.13 29.26
CA ALA A 114 -7.81 7.83 30.04
C ALA A 114 -8.43 8.76 31.10
N ASN A 115 -7.70 8.98 32.19
CA ASN A 115 -7.98 10.08 33.12
C ASN A 115 -7.63 11.44 32.47
N ASP A 116 -8.07 12.53 33.09
CA ASP A 116 -7.92 13.87 32.49
C ASP A 116 -6.46 14.31 32.39
N GLU A 117 -5.64 13.97 33.39
CA GLU A 117 -4.20 14.21 33.37
C GLU A 117 -3.52 13.54 32.15
N THR A 118 -3.84 12.28 31.87
CA THR A 118 -3.30 11.53 30.74
C THR A 118 -3.81 12.09 29.41
N LYS A 119 -5.07 12.50 29.35
CA LYS A 119 -5.61 13.19 28.15
C LYS A 119 -4.85 14.48 27.88
N ASP A 120 -4.59 15.28 28.90
CA ASP A 120 -3.88 16.55 28.76
C ASP A 120 -2.41 16.33 28.39
N TYR A 121 -1.76 15.33 29.00
CA TYR A 121 -0.40 14.90 28.68
C TYR A 121 -0.24 14.50 27.21
N LEU A 122 -1.19 13.72 26.67
CA LEU A 122 -1.16 13.21 25.30
C LEU A 122 -1.69 14.21 24.25
N ARG A 123 -2.66 15.08 24.60
CA ARG A 123 -3.25 16.04 23.64
C ARG A 123 -2.48 17.36 23.54
N GLN A 124 -2.01 17.89 24.68
CA GLN A 124 -1.50 19.25 24.89
C GLN A 124 -2.03 20.29 23.87
N LEU A 125 -3.24 20.79 24.11
CA LEU A 125 -3.97 21.69 23.20
C LEU A 125 -3.29 23.07 23.02
N GLY A 126 -3.31 23.59 21.79
CA GLY A 126 -2.94 24.98 21.44
C GLY A 126 -2.41 25.13 20.01
N SER A 127 -1.80 26.29 19.67
CA SER A 127 -1.26 26.60 18.32
C SER A 127 -0.35 25.50 17.74
N ALA A 128 -0.01 25.54 16.45
CA ALA A 128 0.75 24.47 15.76
C ALA A 128 2.00 23.93 16.51
N LYS A 129 2.64 24.76 17.37
CA LYS A 129 3.73 24.37 18.29
C LYS A 129 3.27 23.66 19.58
N LYS A 130 2.08 23.95 20.12
CA LYS A 130 1.56 23.38 21.39
C LYS A 130 1.09 21.92 21.26
N GLY A 131 0.49 21.54 20.12
CA GLY A 131 0.13 20.14 19.85
C GLY A 131 1.30 19.23 19.43
N ARG A 132 2.52 19.77 19.26
CA ARG A 132 3.71 19.01 18.85
C ARG A 132 4.15 18.04 19.96
N ALA A 133 4.24 18.53 21.20
CA ALA A 133 4.66 17.73 22.35
C ALA A 133 3.77 16.51 22.59
N GLY A 134 2.44 16.67 22.48
CA GLY A 134 1.49 15.56 22.56
C GLY A 134 1.73 14.51 21.48
N ARG A 135 1.90 14.94 20.22
CA ARG A 135 2.23 14.03 19.10
C ARG A 135 3.55 13.30 19.31
N GLU A 136 4.59 13.98 19.78
CA GLU A 136 5.90 13.35 20.05
C GLU A 136 5.81 12.31 21.16
N ARG A 137 5.06 12.56 22.24
CA ARG A 137 4.80 11.56 23.30
C ARG A 137 4.07 10.34 22.75
N VAL A 138 3.02 10.56 21.95
CA VAL A 138 2.27 9.47 21.30
C VAL A 138 3.19 8.67 20.37
N ASN A 139 4.07 9.33 19.61
CA ASN A 139 5.06 8.66 18.76
C ASN A 139 6.01 7.77 19.58
N ILE A 140 6.54 8.26 20.70
CA ILE A 140 7.50 7.49 21.53
C ILE A 140 6.79 6.29 22.20
N ILE A 141 5.59 6.48 22.73
CA ILE A 141 4.80 5.40 23.32
C ILE A 141 4.47 4.33 22.26
N ALA A 142 4.05 4.76 21.07
CA ALA A 142 3.76 3.86 19.95
C ALA A 142 4.99 3.07 19.53
N ARG A 143 6.15 3.74 19.39
CA ARG A 143 7.44 3.10 19.12
C ARG A 143 7.76 2.05 20.18
N ARG A 144 7.65 2.40 21.45
CA ARG A 144 7.94 1.47 22.57
C ARG A 144 7.10 0.20 22.47
N ASN A 145 5.81 0.35 22.16
CA ASN A 145 4.90 -0.79 22.00
C ASN A 145 5.30 -1.67 20.80
N ILE A 146 5.67 -1.06 19.67
CA ILE A 146 6.15 -1.78 18.48
C ILE A 146 7.47 -2.48 18.78
N ARG A 147 8.43 -1.78 19.39
CA ARG A 147 9.72 -2.34 19.81
C ARG A 147 9.53 -3.60 20.64
N ARG A 148 8.71 -3.57 21.70
CA ARG A 148 8.44 -4.75 22.54
C ARG A 148 7.90 -5.92 21.73
N ARG A 149 6.92 -5.67 20.84
CA ARG A 149 6.38 -6.73 19.96
C ARG A 149 7.42 -7.30 19.02
N TRP A 150 8.22 -6.45 18.38
CA TRP A 150 9.23 -6.86 17.42
C TRP A 150 10.45 -7.52 18.08
N GLN A 151 10.77 -7.15 19.32
CA GLN A 151 11.76 -7.84 20.16
C GLN A 151 11.28 -9.26 20.51
N LYS A 152 10.02 -9.43 20.91
CA LYS A 152 9.42 -10.76 21.13
C LYS A 152 9.44 -11.64 19.87
N LEU A 153 9.39 -11.02 18.69
CA LEU A 153 9.51 -11.71 17.40
C LEU A 153 10.97 -11.96 16.97
N GLY A 154 11.96 -11.36 17.64
CA GLY A 154 13.38 -11.45 17.29
C GLY A 154 13.80 -10.65 16.06
N VAL A 155 12.97 -9.72 15.59
CA VAL A 155 13.19 -8.92 14.37
C VAL A 155 13.57 -7.47 14.63
N TRP A 156 13.49 -7.03 15.88
CA TRP A 156 13.92 -5.68 16.27
C TRP A 156 15.42 -5.49 16.02
N ASN A 157 15.80 -4.35 15.42
CA ASN A 157 17.19 -3.94 15.29
C ASN A 157 17.49 -2.85 16.34
N PRO A 158 18.43 -3.08 17.28
CA PRO A 158 18.84 -2.06 18.25
C PRO A 158 19.38 -0.76 17.64
N ALA A 159 19.86 -0.80 16.39
CA ALA A 159 20.38 0.37 15.68
C ALA A 159 19.29 1.33 15.16
N TRP A 160 18.00 0.96 15.24
CA TRP A 160 16.92 1.83 14.80
C TRP A 160 16.62 2.92 15.84
N GLY A 161 16.63 4.17 15.39
CA GLY A 161 16.37 5.36 16.18
C GLY A 161 14.87 5.56 16.51
N ILE A 162 14.49 6.80 16.81
CA ILE A 162 13.12 7.22 17.13
C ILE A 162 12.62 8.12 15.99
N PRO A 163 11.82 7.57 15.06
CA PRO A 163 11.30 8.34 13.92
C PRO A 163 10.44 9.52 14.33
N GLY A 164 10.59 10.64 13.61
CA GLY A 164 9.75 11.82 13.79
C GLY A 164 10.09 12.68 15.03
N ARG A 165 11.27 12.48 15.64
CA ARG A 165 11.84 13.47 16.56
C ARG A 165 12.12 14.74 15.78
N ALA A 166 11.58 15.86 16.24
CA ALA A 166 11.70 17.10 15.52
C ALA A 166 12.81 18.00 16.09
N ASP A 167 13.31 17.71 17.28
CA ASP A 167 14.52 18.32 17.84
C ASP A 167 15.64 17.27 17.83
N ASN A 168 16.75 17.59 17.15
CA ASN A 168 17.93 16.73 16.97
C ASN A 168 17.66 15.36 16.28
N PRO A 169 17.19 15.35 15.02
CA PRO A 169 17.01 14.11 14.25
C PRO A 169 18.35 13.41 14.03
N ASP A 170 18.38 12.11 14.25
CA ASP A 170 19.52 11.24 13.93
C ASP A 170 19.26 10.56 12.57
N LEU A 171 20.32 10.22 11.83
CA LEU A 171 20.22 9.35 10.64
C LEU A 171 19.55 8.01 10.98
N SER A 172 19.72 7.52 12.22
CA SER A 172 19.04 6.32 12.68
C SER A 172 17.51 6.47 12.80
N ASP A 173 16.96 7.69 12.76
CA ASP A 173 15.52 7.96 12.83
C ASP A 173 14.83 7.81 11.46
N GLU A 174 15.60 7.81 10.37
CA GLU A 174 15.07 7.73 9.01
C GLU A 174 14.64 6.30 8.67
N THR A 175 13.35 6.02 8.83
CA THR A 175 12.78 4.66 8.60
C THR A 175 13.04 4.15 7.19
N TYR A 176 13.18 5.05 6.22
CA TYR A 176 13.50 4.71 4.83
C TYR A 176 14.88 4.05 4.66
N ASP A 177 15.83 4.30 5.57
CA ASP A 177 17.18 3.75 5.54
C ASP A 177 17.34 2.53 6.47
N TRP A 178 16.27 2.15 7.18
CA TRP A 178 16.29 1.01 8.07
C TRP A 178 16.52 -0.30 7.33
N LYS A 179 17.45 -1.09 7.86
CA LYS A 179 17.71 -2.47 7.45
C LYS A 179 17.40 -3.44 8.58
N TRP A 180 16.98 -4.66 8.23
CA TRP A 180 16.87 -5.75 9.19
C TRP A 180 18.24 -6.04 9.81
N ARG A 181 18.27 -6.57 11.04
CA ARG A 181 19.53 -6.81 11.77
C ARG A 181 20.50 -7.73 11.02
N TRP A 182 19.98 -8.67 10.21
CA TRP A 182 20.76 -9.62 9.41
C TRP A 182 21.19 -9.07 8.04
N GLN A 183 20.94 -7.79 7.74
CA GLN A 183 21.31 -7.15 6.47
C GLN A 183 22.46 -6.15 6.61
N GLN A 184 23.05 -5.97 7.80
CA GLN A 184 24.00 -4.90 8.07
C GLN A 184 25.30 -5.00 7.24
N ASP A 185 25.78 -6.21 6.99
CA ASP A 185 27.01 -6.45 6.22
C ASP A 185 26.78 -6.49 4.70
N VAL A 186 25.52 -6.41 4.25
CA VAL A 186 25.23 -6.53 2.82
C VAL A 186 25.31 -5.13 2.19
N PRO A 187 26.15 -4.96 1.14
CA PRO A 187 26.25 -3.70 0.44
C PRO A 187 24.87 -3.20 0.01
N ASP A 188 24.65 -1.92 0.22
CA ASP A 188 23.46 -1.17 -0.19
C ASP A 188 22.99 -1.54 -1.59
N ALA A 189 23.89 -1.80 -2.54
CA ALA A 189 23.56 -2.14 -3.92
C ALA A 189 22.68 -3.40 -4.10
N GLY A 190 22.66 -4.33 -3.13
CA GLY A 190 21.85 -5.56 -3.20
C GLY A 190 20.41 -5.40 -2.72
N TRP A 191 20.12 -4.33 -1.97
CA TRP A 191 18.85 -4.12 -1.25
C TRP A 191 18.27 -2.71 -1.40
N LEU A 192 19.10 -1.74 -1.80
CA LEU A 192 18.67 -0.41 -2.18
C LEU A 192 18.13 -0.42 -3.62
N PRO A 193 17.19 0.48 -3.91
CA PRO A 193 16.44 0.50 -5.15
C PRO A 193 17.24 1.25 -6.21
N LYS A 194 18.29 0.64 -6.72
CA LYS A 194 18.57 0.80 -8.15
C LYS A 194 17.63 -0.19 -8.85
N THR A 195 16.37 0.24 -8.94
CA THR A 195 15.13 -0.49 -9.28
C THR A 195 15.31 -1.62 -10.30
N HIS A 196 16.13 -1.42 -11.33
CA HIS A 196 16.33 -2.41 -12.40
C HIS A 196 17.14 -3.65 -12.00
N LYS A 197 17.87 -3.63 -10.87
CA LYS A 197 18.77 -4.72 -10.46
C LYS A 197 18.15 -5.74 -9.50
N ILE A 198 17.00 -5.45 -8.88
CA ILE A 198 16.44 -6.36 -7.85
C ILE A 198 15.82 -7.60 -8.48
N ALA A 199 15.02 -7.45 -9.54
CA ALA A 199 14.50 -8.60 -10.29
C ALA A 199 15.64 -9.47 -10.87
N GLN A 200 16.77 -8.83 -11.19
CA GLN A 200 17.99 -9.49 -11.67
C GLN A 200 18.87 -10.07 -10.55
N ASN A 201 18.52 -9.85 -9.28
CA ASN A 201 19.24 -10.37 -8.13
C ASN A 201 18.52 -11.62 -7.60
N PRO A 202 18.92 -12.84 -7.99
CA PRO A 202 18.30 -14.08 -7.51
C PRO A 202 18.46 -14.28 -6.00
N ASP A 203 19.44 -13.63 -5.38
CA ASP A 203 19.69 -13.73 -3.94
C ASP A 203 18.77 -12.82 -3.12
N HIS A 204 18.08 -11.87 -3.75
CA HIS A 204 17.12 -11.01 -3.03
C HIS A 204 15.89 -11.83 -2.60
N PRO A 205 15.43 -11.79 -1.33
CA PRO A 205 14.33 -12.61 -0.81
C PRO A 205 13.03 -12.44 -1.57
N VAL A 206 12.72 -11.23 -2.05
CA VAL A 206 11.54 -11.00 -2.88
C VAL A 206 11.64 -11.80 -4.18
N THR A 207 12.78 -11.71 -4.88
CA THR A 207 13.03 -12.42 -6.13
C THR A 207 12.96 -13.93 -5.91
N ARG A 208 13.64 -14.43 -4.86
CA ARG A 208 13.60 -15.84 -4.47
C ARG A 208 12.17 -16.32 -4.17
N VAL A 209 11.35 -15.56 -3.46
CA VAL A 209 9.96 -15.94 -3.17
C VAL A 209 9.13 -16.01 -4.45
N VAL A 210 9.28 -15.05 -5.36
CA VAL A 210 8.56 -15.06 -6.64
C VAL A 210 9.02 -16.24 -7.51
N GLN A 211 10.31 -16.55 -7.54
CA GLN A 211 10.86 -17.71 -8.24
C GLN A 211 10.35 -19.04 -7.68
N LEU A 212 10.27 -19.18 -6.35
CA LEU A 212 9.71 -20.38 -5.70
C LEU A 212 8.22 -20.60 -6.01
N ARG A 213 7.55 -19.62 -6.60
CA ARG A 213 6.15 -19.67 -7.02
C ARG A 213 5.99 -19.86 -8.53
N GLU A 214 7.05 -20.30 -9.21
CA GLU A 214 6.99 -20.74 -10.60
C GLU A 214 5.93 -21.82 -10.81
N GLY A 215 5.15 -21.72 -11.88
CA GLY A 215 4.12 -22.70 -12.22
C GLY A 215 2.86 -22.66 -11.34
N VAL A 216 2.82 -21.84 -10.28
CA VAL A 216 1.65 -21.71 -9.39
C VAL A 216 0.49 -21.06 -10.14
N ARG A 217 -0.64 -21.77 -10.21
CA ARG A 217 -1.85 -21.27 -10.86
C ARG A 217 -2.61 -20.30 -9.98
N ARG A 218 -3.54 -19.56 -10.59
CA ARG A 218 -4.40 -18.63 -9.85
C ARG A 218 -5.19 -19.37 -8.75
N GLY A 219 -5.09 -18.86 -7.53
CA GLY A 219 -5.80 -19.42 -6.38
C GLY A 219 -5.07 -20.56 -5.68
N GLU A 220 -4.06 -21.16 -6.31
CA GLU A 220 -3.16 -22.09 -5.64
C GLU A 220 -2.32 -21.36 -4.60
N HIS A 221 -2.13 -22.01 -3.45
CA HIS A 221 -1.37 -21.48 -2.33
C HIS A 221 -0.19 -22.40 -2.05
N SER A 222 1.01 -21.84 -2.05
CA SER A 222 2.20 -22.54 -1.58
C SER A 222 2.15 -22.57 -0.06
N PRO A 223 2.05 -23.74 0.60
CA PRO A 223 1.97 -23.80 2.04
C PRO A 223 3.23 -23.17 2.64
N VAL A 224 3.02 -22.14 3.45
CA VAL A 224 4.10 -21.45 4.14
C VAL A 224 4.30 -22.11 5.50
N GLN A 225 5.50 -22.64 5.74
CA GLN A 225 5.79 -23.25 7.03
C GLN A 225 5.72 -22.20 8.15
N PRO A 226 4.92 -22.45 9.19
CA PRO A 226 4.71 -21.46 10.24
C PRO A 226 5.94 -21.36 11.14
N ARG A 227 6.27 -20.15 11.58
CA ARG A 227 7.43 -19.83 12.44
C ARG A 227 6.98 -18.85 13.53
N SER A 228 7.20 -19.22 14.78
CA SER A 228 6.69 -18.48 15.94
C SER A 228 7.51 -17.21 16.25
N CYS A 229 8.83 -17.31 16.24
CA CYS A 229 9.76 -16.20 16.47
C CYS A 229 11.14 -16.52 15.86
N LEU A 230 11.97 -15.50 15.73
CA LEU A 230 13.35 -15.63 15.29
C LEU A 230 14.27 -15.72 16.52
N GLY A 231 15.09 -16.78 16.60
CA GLY A 231 16.11 -16.90 17.65
C GLY A 231 17.23 -15.87 17.52
N GLU A 232 18.00 -15.66 18.59
CA GLU A 232 19.15 -14.74 18.57
C GLU A 232 20.22 -15.22 17.57
N ASP A 233 20.51 -16.52 17.58
CA ASP A 233 21.48 -17.21 16.72
C ASP A 233 20.94 -17.61 15.34
N ALA A 234 19.81 -17.03 14.92
CA ALA A 234 19.22 -17.39 13.64
C ALA A 234 20.15 -17.00 12.48
N SER A 235 20.35 -17.93 11.55
CA SER A 235 21.10 -17.63 10.33
C SER A 235 20.37 -16.59 9.48
N ILE A 236 21.10 -15.94 8.57
CA ILE A 236 20.52 -15.00 7.59
C ILE A 236 19.36 -15.65 6.83
N SER A 237 19.53 -16.89 6.35
CA SER A 237 18.49 -17.61 5.61
C SER A 237 17.26 -17.94 6.47
N GLN A 238 17.46 -18.27 7.75
CA GLN A 238 16.35 -18.49 8.69
C GLN A 238 15.57 -17.19 8.94
N ALA A 239 16.27 -16.06 9.07
CA ALA A 239 15.68 -14.74 9.28
C ALA A 239 14.93 -14.23 8.04
N GLU A 240 15.52 -14.43 6.86
CA GLU A 240 14.85 -14.14 5.58
C GLU A 240 13.57 -14.94 5.43
N SER A 241 13.65 -16.25 5.65
CA SER A 241 12.49 -17.14 5.61
C SER A 241 11.45 -16.77 6.67
N PHE A 242 11.86 -16.29 7.84
CA PHE A 242 10.93 -15.79 8.84
C PHE A 242 10.10 -14.61 8.31
N ILE A 243 10.73 -13.59 7.72
CA ILE A 243 9.99 -12.44 7.16
C ILE A 243 9.15 -12.84 5.95
N THR A 244 9.69 -13.61 5.02
CA THR A 244 8.94 -13.99 3.80
C THR A 244 7.80 -14.96 4.08
N SER A 245 7.82 -15.64 5.22
CA SER A 245 6.72 -16.51 5.66
C SER A 245 5.58 -15.77 6.36
N ARG A 246 5.68 -14.46 6.65
CA ARG A 246 4.64 -13.77 7.42
C ARG A 246 3.40 -13.51 6.56
N PRO A 247 2.18 -13.53 7.14
CA PRO A 247 0.95 -13.30 6.38
C PRO A 247 0.95 -11.97 5.63
N TRP A 248 1.44 -10.90 6.26
CA TRP A 248 1.47 -9.59 5.63
C TRP A 248 2.37 -9.54 4.39
N PHE A 249 3.43 -10.34 4.35
CA PHE A 249 4.34 -10.42 3.21
C PHE A 249 3.68 -11.23 2.09
N MET A 250 3.17 -12.41 2.43
CA MET A 250 2.50 -13.30 1.48
C MET A 250 1.25 -12.67 0.86
N PHE A 251 0.49 -11.89 1.61
CA PHE A 251 -0.64 -11.17 1.05
C PHE A 251 -0.21 -10.16 -0.01
N ARG A 252 0.91 -9.44 0.20
CA ARG A 252 1.44 -8.54 -0.82
C ARG A 252 1.92 -9.29 -2.06
N VAL A 253 2.54 -10.46 -1.89
CA VAL A 253 2.92 -11.35 -3.00
C VAL A 253 1.68 -11.72 -3.80
N GLU A 254 0.67 -12.32 -3.16
CA GLU A 254 -0.57 -12.74 -3.84
C GLU A 254 -1.32 -11.55 -4.48
N LEU A 255 -1.30 -10.37 -3.86
CA LEU A 255 -1.90 -9.15 -4.41
C LEU A 255 -1.18 -8.66 -5.66
N ARG A 256 0.16 -8.69 -5.69
CA ARG A 256 0.94 -8.31 -6.87
C ARG A 256 0.80 -9.33 -7.99
N GLU A 257 0.79 -10.61 -7.64
CA GLU A 257 0.54 -11.72 -8.55
C GLU A 257 -0.85 -11.66 -9.20
N GLU A 258 -1.90 -11.36 -8.43
CA GLU A 258 -3.24 -11.17 -9.00
C GLU A 258 -3.31 -9.89 -9.84
N GLY A 259 -2.69 -8.80 -9.38
CA GLY A 259 -2.59 -7.56 -10.14
C GLY A 259 -1.97 -7.77 -11.52
N GLN A 260 -0.88 -8.54 -11.59
CA GLN A 260 -0.20 -8.88 -12.84
C GLN A 260 -1.08 -9.74 -13.75
N ARG A 261 -1.80 -10.73 -13.21
CA ARG A 261 -2.76 -11.52 -14.00
C ARG A 261 -3.88 -10.66 -14.57
N LEU A 262 -4.38 -9.71 -13.78
CA LEU A 262 -5.40 -8.76 -14.23
C LEU A 262 -4.90 -7.84 -15.35
N GLU A 263 -3.59 -7.67 -15.56
CA GLU A 263 -3.06 -6.93 -16.73
C GLU A 263 -3.18 -7.70 -18.04
N ARG A 264 -3.42 -9.03 -18.01
CA ARG A 264 -3.68 -9.84 -19.20
C ARG A 264 -5.04 -9.56 -19.83
N VAL A 265 -5.95 -8.93 -19.08
CA VAL A 265 -7.29 -8.55 -19.55
C VAL A 265 -7.38 -7.04 -19.73
N SER A 266 -8.22 -6.62 -20.68
CA SER A 266 -8.36 -5.20 -21.00
C SER A 266 -8.88 -4.39 -19.81
N ALA A 267 -8.55 -3.11 -19.77
CA ALA A 267 -9.04 -2.21 -18.73
C ALA A 267 -10.58 -2.10 -18.73
N GLN A 268 -11.22 -2.19 -19.91
CA GLN A 268 -12.69 -2.17 -20.01
C GLN A 268 -13.31 -3.40 -19.32
N ILE A 269 -12.77 -4.61 -19.57
CA ILE A 269 -13.26 -5.84 -18.95
C ILE A 269 -13.11 -5.78 -17.43
N ARG A 270 -11.96 -5.31 -16.94
CA ARG A 270 -11.74 -5.15 -15.49
C ARG A 270 -12.77 -4.23 -14.84
N ARG A 271 -13.09 -3.10 -15.48
CA ARG A 271 -14.13 -2.18 -14.99
C ARG A 271 -15.52 -2.80 -15.05
N HIS A 272 -15.84 -3.49 -16.15
CA HIS A 272 -17.14 -4.12 -16.35
C HIS A 272 -17.44 -5.19 -15.29
N TYR A 273 -16.45 -6.00 -14.91
CA TYR A 273 -16.59 -7.06 -13.91
C TYR A 273 -16.16 -6.65 -12.49
N ASP A 274 -15.88 -5.36 -12.26
CA ASP A 274 -15.37 -4.82 -10.99
C ASP A 274 -14.20 -5.64 -10.39
N LEU A 275 -13.26 -6.04 -11.26
CA LEU A 275 -12.15 -6.90 -10.87
C LEU A 275 -11.07 -6.08 -10.15
N SER A 276 -10.94 -6.30 -8.85
CA SER A 276 -9.86 -5.73 -8.05
C SER A 276 -9.02 -6.83 -7.39
N ALA A 277 -7.70 -6.76 -7.55
CA ALA A 277 -6.77 -7.70 -6.90
C ALA A 277 -6.97 -7.76 -5.36
N PRO A 278 -7.10 -6.62 -4.64
CA PRO A 278 -7.38 -6.65 -3.21
C PRO A 278 -8.66 -7.41 -2.85
N THR A 279 -9.77 -7.16 -3.56
CA THR A 279 -11.06 -7.83 -3.30
C THR A 279 -10.95 -9.34 -3.53
N ILE A 280 -10.35 -9.75 -4.66
CA ILE A 280 -10.24 -11.17 -5.04
C ILE A 280 -9.30 -11.92 -4.09
N VAL A 281 -8.14 -11.35 -3.75
CA VAL A 281 -7.17 -12.00 -2.84
C VAL A 281 -7.74 -12.07 -1.42
N LYS A 282 -8.34 -11.00 -0.91
CA LYS A 282 -8.99 -11.00 0.41
C LYS A 282 -10.13 -12.01 0.48
N GLY A 283 -10.97 -12.11 -0.55
CA GLY A 283 -12.02 -13.13 -0.65
C GLY A 283 -11.45 -14.54 -0.49
N ARG A 284 -10.41 -14.86 -1.28
CA ARG A 284 -9.71 -16.15 -1.19
C ARG A 284 -9.13 -16.43 0.20
N TRP A 285 -8.50 -15.44 0.83
CA TRP A 285 -7.96 -15.59 2.19
C TRP A 285 -9.05 -15.84 3.24
N LYS A 286 -10.24 -15.26 3.06
CA LYS A 286 -11.40 -15.55 3.91
C LYS A 286 -11.91 -16.96 3.69
N ASP A 287 -12.05 -17.39 2.43
CA ASP A 287 -12.55 -18.72 2.08
C ASP A 287 -11.64 -19.83 2.58
N ARG A 288 -10.31 -19.62 2.54
CA ARG A 288 -9.31 -20.55 3.12
C ARG A 288 -9.25 -20.52 4.64
N GLY A 289 -9.84 -19.51 5.29
CA GLY A 289 -9.77 -19.32 6.73
C GLY A 289 -8.46 -18.72 7.24
N ASP A 290 -7.63 -18.20 6.34
CA ASP A 290 -6.36 -17.51 6.63
C ASP A 290 -6.59 -16.10 7.20
N TRP A 291 -7.69 -15.45 6.78
CA TRP A 291 -8.05 -14.10 7.17
C TRP A 291 -8.45 -14.01 8.65
N GLN A 292 -7.85 -13.07 9.38
CA GLN A 292 -8.23 -12.79 10.78
C GLN A 292 -9.09 -11.52 10.88
N ALA A 293 -10.13 -11.57 11.71
CA ALA A 293 -11.04 -10.43 11.92
C ALA A 293 -10.31 -9.16 12.41
N GLY A 294 -9.25 -9.33 13.21
CA GLY A 294 -8.45 -8.22 13.76
C GLY A 294 -7.56 -7.48 12.75
N TRP A 295 -7.46 -7.93 11.49
CA TRP A 295 -6.63 -7.26 10.47
C TRP A 295 -7.33 -6.10 9.77
N GLN A 296 -8.65 -5.96 9.96
CA GLN A 296 -9.44 -4.87 9.40
C GLN A 296 -9.38 -3.66 10.33
N LYS A 297 -8.90 -2.51 9.84
CA LYS A 297 -8.96 -1.27 10.63
C LYS A 297 -10.37 -0.70 10.61
N SER A 298 -10.70 0.09 11.63
CA SER A 298 -11.90 0.95 11.62
C SER A 298 -11.80 2.11 10.61
N THR A 299 -10.59 2.45 10.16
CA THR A 299 -10.32 3.51 9.17
C THR A 299 -10.42 3.04 7.71
N GLY A 300 -10.77 1.76 7.46
CA GLY A 300 -10.91 1.20 6.12
C GLY A 300 -9.63 0.59 5.52
N ASP A 301 -8.46 1.02 5.99
CA ASP A 301 -7.18 0.41 5.63
C ASP A 301 -7.00 -0.99 6.27
N GLU A 302 -6.15 -1.85 5.72
CA GLU A 302 -5.90 -3.20 6.25
C GLU A 302 -4.47 -3.30 6.81
N LEU A 303 -4.31 -3.81 8.03
CA LEU A 303 -2.99 -4.21 8.54
C LEU A 303 -3.01 -5.68 8.88
N ILE A 304 -2.47 -6.44 7.94
CA ILE A 304 -2.27 -7.86 8.11
C ILE A 304 -1.21 -8.09 9.19
N GLY A 305 -1.49 -9.04 10.08
CA GLY A 305 -0.69 -9.33 11.26
C GLY A 305 0.61 -10.07 10.97
N TRP A 306 1.41 -10.22 12.02
CA TRP A 306 2.69 -10.94 12.00
C TRP A 306 2.55 -12.45 11.91
N LYS A 307 1.50 -13.01 12.50
CA LYS A 307 1.37 -14.45 12.66
C LYS A 307 0.16 -15.00 11.92
N TRP A 308 0.33 -16.18 11.36
CA TRP A 308 -0.81 -16.95 10.86
C TRP A 308 -1.74 -17.33 12.00
N ARG A 309 -3.00 -17.62 11.70
CA ARG A 309 -4.02 -17.94 12.72
C ARG A 309 -3.59 -19.10 13.62
N HIS A 310 -2.91 -20.08 13.05
CA HIS A 310 -2.43 -21.29 13.73
C HIS A 310 -1.08 -21.12 14.45
N GLU A 311 -0.39 -19.97 14.34
CA GLU A 311 0.89 -19.69 15.03
C GLU A 311 0.69 -19.02 16.41
N SER A 312 -0.48 -19.20 16.99
CA SER A 312 -0.87 -18.56 18.24
C SER A 312 0.06 -18.95 19.40
N PRO A 313 0.32 -18.02 20.35
CA PRO A 313 -0.21 -16.65 20.39
C PRO A 313 0.59 -15.67 19.51
N SER A 314 -0.12 -14.82 18.76
CA SER A 314 0.47 -13.60 18.16
C SER A 314 0.94 -12.68 19.28
N PRO A 315 2.04 -11.91 19.13
CA PRO A 315 2.32 -10.84 20.07
C PRO A 315 1.14 -9.87 20.00
N GLU A 316 0.26 -9.95 20.98
CA GLU A 316 -0.88 -9.06 21.08
C GLU A 316 -0.38 -7.62 21.20
N PRO A 317 -1.17 -6.64 20.71
CA PRO A 317 -0.90 -5.24 20.97
C PRO A 317 -0.70 -5.02 22.49
N GLU A 318 0.36 -4.31 22.89
CA GLU A 318 0.69 -4.10 24.31
C GLU A 318 -0.49 -3.46 25.04
N ASP A 319 -0.75 -3.85 26.29
CA ASP A 319 -1.85 -3.28 27.06
C ASP A 319 -1.66 -1.76 27.27
N LEU A 320 -2.72 -1.00 27.04
CA LEU A 320 -2.75 0.45 27.21
C LEU A 320 -3.29 0.87 28.58
N SER A 321 -3.83 -0.06 29.39
CA SER A 321 -4.41 0.26 30.71
C SER A 321 -3.42 0.97 31.64
N GLY A 322 -2.13 0.64 31.53
CA GLY A 322 -1.07 1.27 32.31
C GLY A 322 -0.70 2.69 31.87
N LEU A 323 -1.23 3.22 30.76
CA LEU A 323 -0.87 4.57 30.30
C LEU A 323 -1.29 5.68 31.27
N ASN A 324 -2.25 5.41 32.17
CA ASN A 324 -2.59 6.32 33.26
C ASN A 324 -1.48 6.44 34.32
N ASN A 325 -0.47 5.55 34.29
CA ASN A 325 0.70 5.62 35.15
C ASN A 325 1.95 5.24 34.33
N LEU A 326 2.57 6.23 33.69
CA LEU A 326 3.76 6.03 32.85
C LEU A 326 4.96 5.45 33.60
N ALA A 327 5.02 5.53 34.93
CA ALA A 327 6.07 4.88 35.71
C ALA A 327 6.01 3.35 35.62
N THR A 328 4.87 2.78 35.20
CA THR A 328 4.73 1.34 34.94
C THR A 328 5.28 0.91 33.57
N PHE A 329 5.65 1.87 32.71
CA PHE A 329 6.15 1.59 31.37
C PHE A 329 7.66 1.45 31.36
N GLU A 330 8.12 0.28 30.93
CA GLU A 330 9.54 0.07 30.61
C GLU A 330 9.89 0.73 29.26
N PHE A 331 10.54 1.89 29.33
CA PHE A 331 11.17 2.59 28.21
C PHE A 331 12.63 2.18 28.08
N SER A 332 13.17 2.15 26.85
CA SER A 332 14.63 2.09 26.66
C SER A 332 15.27 3.41 27.08
N PRO A 333 16.59 3.45 27.38
CA PRO A 333 17.27 4.70 27.74
C PRO A 333 17.00 5.82 26.74
N SER A 334 17.14 5.54 25.44
CA SER A 334 16.85 6.51 24.37
C SER A 334 15.40 6.99 24.33
N GLU A 335 14.43 6.15 24.70
CA GLU A 335 13.01 6.50 24.74
C GLU A 335 12.70 7.38 25.96
N ALA A 336 13.31 7.08 27.10
CA ALA A 336 13.22 7.88 28.32
C ALA A 336 13.84 9.28 28.08
N ASP A 337 15.07 9.33 27.56
CA ASP A 337 15.76 10.58 27.22
C ASP A 337 14.92 11.43 26.24
N ALA A 338 14.32 10.80 25.24
CA ALA A 338 13.46 11.48 24.27
C ALA A 338 12.15 12.00 24.90
N LEU A 339 11.56 11.29 25.87
CA LEU A 339 10.39 11.78 26.59
C LEU A 339 10.73 12.94 27.52
N GLU A 340 11.87 12.88 28.21
CA GLU A 340 12.36 13.93 29.09
C GLU A 340 12.72 15.22 28.34
N ALA A 341 13.17 15.10 27.09
CA ALA A 341 13.45 16.23 26.22
C ALA A 341 12.18 17.01 25.79
N ILE A 342 10.99 16.42 25.90
CA ILE A 342 9.73 17.07 25.52
C ILE A 342 9.27 18.01 26.66
N PRO A 343 9.03 19.31 26.38
CA PRO A 343 8.60 20.26 27.41
C PRO A 343 7.33 19.79 28.13
N PRO A 344 7.24 19.93 29.47
CA PRO A 344 6.09 19.46 30.24
C PRO A 344 4.77 20.13 29.81
N PRO A 345 3.61 19.52 30.13
CA PRO A 345 2.31 20.14 29.91
C PRO A 345 2.27 21.53 30.55
N THR A 346 1.90 22.56 29.78
CA THR A 346 1.72 23.90 30.34
C THR A 346 0.44 23.89 31.18
N PRO A 347 0.49 24.31 32.46
CA PRO A 347 -0.71 24.35 33.29
C PRO A 347 -1.77 25.28 32.67
N THR A 348 -3.02 24.85 32.71
CA THR A 348 -4.17 25.66 32.31
C THR A 348 -4.25 26.87 33.24
N PRO A 349 -4.34 28.11 32.74
CA PRO A 349 -4.53 29.27 33.61
C PRO A 349 -5.86 29.15 34.38
N PRO A 350 -5.90 29.64 35.64
CA PRO A 350 -7.04 29.51 36.54
C PRO A 350 -8.29 30.24 36.08
#